data_AF-A0A9E5JIR2-F1
#
_entry.id   AF-A0A9E5JIR2-F1
#
_cell.length_a   1.000
_cell.length_b   1.000
_cell.length_c   1.000
_cell.angle_alpha   90.00
_cell.angle_beta   90.00
_cell.angle_gamma   90.00
#
_symmetry.space_group_name_H-M   'P 1'
#
loop_
_entity.id
_entity.type
_entity.pdbx_description
1 polymer ?
#
loop_
_entity_poly.entity_id
_entity_poly.type
_entity_poly.pdbx_seq_one_letter_code
_entity_poly.pdbx_strand_id
1 'polypeptide(L)'
;EFVTSVIPQALPNLVSQTLYMLDVNLRSSTVLGIIGGGGIGFLLLSALRVLQEPTVGAIVIVIFVIVYSIELIGTFVRWLVE
;
A
#
# COMPACT_ATOMS: atom_id res chain seq x y z
N GLU A 1 -6.31 34.88 -9.57
CA GLU A 1 -5.00 34.81 -10.25
C GLU A 1 -4.09 33.72 -9.67
N PHE A 2 -3.81 33.71 -8.36
CA PHE A 2 -2.99 32.65 -7.72
C PHE A 2 -3.58 31.23 -7.78
N VAL A 3 -4.89 31.09 -7.53
CA VAL A 3 -5.60 29.80 -7.50
C VAL A 3 -5.55 29.07 -8.85
N THR A 4 -5.57 29.80 -9.96
CA THR A 4 -5.59 29.20 -11.31
C THR A 4 -4.20 28.88 -11.87
N SER A 5 -3.14 29.54 -11.39
CA SER A 5 -1.76 29.25 -11.84
C SER A 5 -1.02 28.27 -10.93
N VAL A 6 -1.20 28.36 -9.61
CA VAL A 6 -0.40 27.57 -8.66
C VAL A 6 -0.98 26.18 -8.43
N ILE A 7 -2.31 26.03 -8.44
CA ILE A 7 -2.99 24.75 -8.21
C ILE A 7 -2.63 23.71 -9.27
N PRO A 8 -2.76 23.96 -10.59
CA PRO A 8 -2.41 22.95 -11.59
C PRO A 8 -0.91 22.59 -11.58
N GLN A 9 -0.03 23.48 -11.11
CA GLN A 9 1.40 23.22 -10.96
C GLN A 9 1.71 22.38 -9.71
N ALA A 10 0.92 22.51 -8.65
CA ALA A 10 1.10 21.78 -7.39
C ALA A 10 0.35 20.43 -7.37
N LEU A 11 -0.73 20.26 -8.15
CA LEU A 11 -1.53 19.03 -8.22
C LEU A 11 -0.68 17.77 -8.49
N PRO A 12 0.22 17.76 -9.49
CA PRO A 12 1.11 16.64 -9.75
C PRO A 12 1.88 16.17 -8.53
N ASN A 13 2.43 17.14 -7.79
CA ASN A 13 3.22 16.89 -6.60
C ASN A 13 2.34 16.38 -5.45
N LEU A 14 1.16 16.96 -5.24
CA LEU A 14 0.22 16.53 -4.18
C LEU A 14 -0.32 15.12 -4.42
N VAL A 15 -0.62 14.76 -5.66
CA VAL A 15 -1.05 13.41 -6.03
C VAL A 15 0.08 12.41 -5.78
N SER A 16 1.29 12.74 -6.21
CA SER A 16 2.48 11.92 -5.98
C SER A 16 2.76 11.72 -4.49
N GLN A 17 2.64 12.78 -3.68
CA GLN A 17 2.84 12.71 -2.23
C GLN A 17 1.77 11.90 -1.53
N THR A 18 0.51 12.02 -1.95
CA THR A 18 -0.61 11.26 -1.39
C THR A 18 -0.46 9.78 -1.67
N LEU A 19 -0.06 9.41 -2.89
CA LEU A 19 0.20 8.02 -3.26
C LEU A 19 1.42 7.44 -2.54
N TYR A 20 2.47 8.25 -2.35
CA TYR A 20 3.62 7.85 -1.55
C TYR A 20 3.23 7.59 -0.08
N MET A 21 2.43 8.48 0.50
CA MET A 21 1.88 8.30 1.85
C MET A 21 0.99 7.05 1.93
N LEU A 22 0.17 6.79 0.91
CA LEU A 22 -0.65 5.58 0.83
C LEU A 22 0.21 4.31 0.84
N ASP A 23 1.26 4.23 0.01
CA ASP A 23 2.19 3.09 -0.04
C ASP A 23 2.86 2.83 1.33
N VAL A 24 3.41 3.89 1.93
CA VAL A 24 4.06 3.81 3.25
C VAL A 24 3.07 3.36 4.32
N ASN A 25 1.85 3.89 4.32
CA ASN A 25 0.82 3.53 5.29
C ASN A 25 0.36 2.07 5.11
N LEU A 26 0.28 1.55 3.89
CA LEU A 26 -0.09 0.15 3.61
C LEU A 26 0.99 -0.83 4.06
N ARG A 27 2.26 -0.50 3.82
CA ARG A 27 3.40 -1.27 4.32
C ARG A 27 3.46 -1.27 5.84
N SER A 28 3.33 -0.08 6.43
CA SER A 28 3.30 0.10 7.89
C SER A 28 2.12 -0.64 8.53
N SER A 29 0.93 -0.62 7.91
CA SER A 29 -0.24 -1.37 8.37
C SER A 29 -0.01 -2.88 8.38
N THR A 30 0.75 -3.42 7.43
CA THR A 30 1.10 -4.85 7.42
C THR A 30 2.01 -5.20 8.58
N VAL A 31 3.02 -4.37 8.89
CA VAL A 31 3.91 -4.56 10.05
C VAL A 31 3.14 -4.39 11.36
N LEU A 32 2.32 -3.34 11.48
CA LEU A 32 1.46 -3.09 12.64
C LEU A 32 0.43 -4.22 12.85
N GLY A 33 -0.09 -4.80 11.78
CA GLY A 33 -1.01 -5.92 11.83
C GLY A 33 -0.38 -7.18 12.43
N ILE A 34 0.91 -7.43 12.14
CA ILE A 34 1.67 -8.55 12.73
C ILE A 34 1.82 -8.36 14.24
N ILE A 35 2.08 -7.16 14.74
CA ILE A 35 2.21 -6.91 16.20
C ILE A 35 0.85 -6.81 16.94
N GLY A 36 -0.28 -7.02 16.25
CA GLY A 36 -1.62 -7.07 16.87
C GLY A 36 -2.52 -5.87 16.58
N GLY A 37 -2.12 -4.95 15.69
CA GLY A 37 -2.90 -3.76 15.30
C GLY A 37 -4.12 -4.04 14.39
N GLY A 38 -4.35 -5.29 13.99
CA GLY A 38 -5.44 -5.67 13.06
C GLY A 38 -5.08 -5.52 11.57
N GLY A 39 -5.99 -5.90 10.67
CA GLY A 39 -5.80 -5.78 9.22
C GLY A 39 -5.07 -6.97 8.56
N ILE A 40 -4.45 -6.72 7.40
CA ILE A 40 -3.90 -7.79 6.54
C ILE A 40 -2.71 -8.50 7.21
N GLY A 41 -1.86 -7.76 7.93
CA GLY A 41 -0.74 -8.34 8.71
C GLY A 41 -1.19 -9.25 9.86
N PHE A 42 -2.36 -8.98 10.44
CA PHE A 42 -2.94 -9.82 11.49
C PHE A 42 -3.41 -11.18 10.96
N LEU A 43 -4.01 -11.20 9.76
CA LEU A 43 -4.41 -12.43 9.07
C LEU A 43 -3.20 -13.31 8.75
N LEU A 44 -2.08 -12.70 8.32
CA LEU A 44 -0.82 -13.41 8.07
C LEU A 44 -0.27 -14.05 9.33
N LEU A 45 -0.20 -13.31 10.45
CA LEU A 45 0.28 -13.88 11.71
C LEU A 45 -0.66 -14.98 12.25
N SER A 46 -1.97 -14.79 12.10
CA SER A 46 -2.97 -15.79 12.52
C SER A 46 -2.80 -17.10 11.76
N ALA A 47 -2.61 -17.05 10.44
CA ALA A 47 -2.38 -18.24 9.64
C ALA A 47 -1.04 -18.94 9.96
N LEU A 48 0.02 -18.17 10.21
CA LEU A 48 1.30 -18.72 10.66
C LEU A 48 1.19 -19.46 11.99
N ARG A 49 0.36 -18.98 12.93
CA ARG A 49 0.16 -19.65 14.23
C ARG A 49 -0.56 -20.99 14.13
N VAL A 50 -1.36 -21.21 13.10
CA VAL A 50 -2.15 -22.44 12.92
C VAL A 50 -1.34 -23.57 12.26
N LEU A 51 -0.09 -23.33 11.82
CA LEU A 51 0.79 -24.32 11.16
C LEU A 51 0.10 -25.06 9.99
N GLN A 52 -0.90 -24.43 9.36
CA GLN A 52 -1.49 -24.92 8.12
C GLN A 52 -0.64 -24.45 6.95
N GLU A 53 0.41 -25.21 6.65
CA GLU A 53 1.36 -24.99 5.54
C GLU A 53 0.72 -24.51 4.22
N PRO A 54 -0.37 -25.11 3.69
CA PRO A 54 -0.99 -24.63 2.45
C PRO A 54 -1.73 -23.30 2.61
N THR A 55 -2.32 -23.04 3.78
CA THR A 55 -3.08 -21.82 4.07
C THR A 55 -2.15 -20.61 4.24
N VAL A 56 -0.98 -20.83 4.85
CA VAL A 56 0.08 -19.81 5.01
C VAL A 56 0.57 -19.35 3.63
N GLY A 57 0.89 -20.28 2.74
CA GLY A 57 1.36 -19.95 1.39
C GLY A 57 0.36 -19.12 0.59
N ALA A 58 -0.93 -19.47 0.67
CA ALA A 58 -2.00 -18.71 0.01
C ALA A 58 -2.09 -17.25 0.54
N ILE A 59 -1.98 -17.06 1.85
CA ILE A 59 -2.07 -15.73 2.47
C ILE A 59 -0.85 -14.86 2.13
N VAL A 60 0.35 -15.45 2.10
CA VAL A 60 1.57 -14.75 1.66
C VAL A 60 1.45 -14.31 0.20
N ILE A 61 0.95 -15.17 -0.69
CA ILE A 61 0.72 -14.81 -2.10
C ILE A 61 -0.30 -13.68 -2.23
N VAL A 62 -1.41 -13.74 -1.51
CA VAL A 62 -2.43 -12.67 -1.53
C VAL A 62 -1.83 -11.33 -1.09
N ILE A 63 -1.02 -11.33 -0.03
CA ILE A 63 -0.35 -10.11 0.45
C ILE A 63 0.65 -9.60 -0.56
N PHE A 64 1.44 -10.49 -1.15
CA PHE A 64 2.36 -10.12 -2.22
C PHE A 64 1.63 -9.48 -3.40
N VAL A 65 0.53 -10.07 -3.86
CA VAL A 65 -0.28 -9.52 -4.97
C VAL A 65 -0.85 -8.15 -4.62
N ILE A 66 -1.37 -7.97 -3.40
CA ILE A 66 -1.92 -6.69 -2.96
C ILE A 66 -0.82 -5.61 -2.94
N VAL A 67 0.28 -5.87 -2.24
CA VAL A 67 1.39 -4.91 -2.13
C VAL A 67 1.96 -4.59 -3.52
N TYR A 68 2.18 -5.60 -4.36
CA TYR A 68 2.68 -5.43 -5.71
C TYR A 68 1.73 -4.62 -6.60
N SER A 69 0.41 -4.83 -6.47
CA SER A 69 -0.60 -4.06 -7.22
C SER A 69 -0.60 -2.59 -6.83
N ILE A 70 -0.43 -2.28 -5.54
CA ILE A 70 -0.34 -0.91 -5.04
C ILE A 70 0.92 -0.22 -5.58
N GLU A 71 2.04 -0.92 -5.62
CA GLU A 71 3.32 -0.40 -6.14
C GLU A 71 3.25 -0.13 -7.66
N LEU A 72 2.58 -1.01 -8.42
CA LEU A 72 2.26 -0.81 -9.83
C LEU A 72 1.37 0.41 -10.07
N ILE A 73 0.29 0.55 -9.31
CA ILE A 73 -0.61 1.71 -9.43
C ILE A 73 0.13 3.00 -9.07
N GLY A 74 0.95 2.98 -8.01
CA GLY A 74 1.77 4.12 -7.61
C GLY A 74 2.75 4.55 -8.70
N THR A 75 3.37 3.59 -9.40
CA THR A 75 4.28 3.87 -10.51
C THR A 75 3.54 4.38 -11.75
N PHE A 76 2.39 3.77 -12.09
CA PHE A 76 1.58 4.17 -13.23
C PHE A 76 1.03 5.60 -13.09
N VAL A 77 0.58 5.98 -11.88
CA VAL A 77 0.08 7.33 -11.67
C VAL A 77 1.20 8.36 -11.69
N ARG A 78 2.41 8.05 -11.19
CA ARG A 78 3.58 8.94 -11.36
C ARG A 78 3.88 9.17 -12.84
N TRP A 79 3.85 8.11 -13.65
CA TRP A 79 4.06 8.22 -15.09
C TRP A 79 2.97 9.02 -15.83
N LEU A 80 1.72 8.98 -15.35
CA LEU A 80 0.63 9.77 -15.95
C LEU A 80 0.71 11.27 -15.60
N VAL A 81 1.38 11.57 -14.49
CA VAL A 81 1.43 12.92 -13.90
C VAL A 81 2.68 13.69 -14.33
N GLU A 82 3.78 13.01 -14.67
CA GLU A 82 4.94 13.57 -15.38
C GLU A 82 4.67 13.74 -16.89
#